data_AF-A0A225D374-F1
#
_entry.id   AF-A0A225D374-F1
#
_cell.length_a   1.000
_cell.length_b   1.000
_cell.length_c   1.000
_cell.angle_alpha   90.00
_cell.angle_beta   90.00
_cell.angle_gamma   90.00
#
_symmetry.space_group_name_H-M   'P 1'
#
loop_
_entity.id
_entity.type
_entity.pdbx_description
1 polymer ?
#
loop_
_entity_poly.entity_id
_entity_poly.type
_entity_poly.pdbx_seq_one_letter_code
_entity_poly.pdbx_strand_id
1 'polypeptide(L)'
;MTLPVRNGSLTAAVWLLLAVPASARAQEPSWPPEKTKDAEFTGRKLDTYQHGVKKDWGYAAPQRDTFLVLHPKQAKPHPPLYVVLHSAGHDVHSCLACTTKVGNHDIYHAPPEFFALYLDCRANKGDWWWGSEKSKGSEVCPTEKRVIDTVKWVAKEYGIDENRVYLCGNSMGGSGTLGIGMRHGDVFAAIKANVPARVEHVSSRMYFAPLKVPADVTLPDPPIVVDYSAPNDSWSKGHDTFAKAMNERKYALFLYWGPFGHANNHEQILKVNDLINSFDWLGVQKNESYPVFTSASTNDPLPWPDHLADKKPGQVNAFFRWKTVSDTADAVETQLFLLTASKLKTSFTIPAEATADVSLRRPQKLRVAPGAAVRWTFGAATGEAKADATGCVTIPKLKVTAEPTTLSVQPVK
;
A
#
# COMPACT_ATOMS: atom_id res chain seq x y z
N MET A 1 38.56 -83.02 -41.39
CA MET A 1 39.07 -81.95 -42.28
C MET A 1 38.40 -80.65 -41.86
N THR A 2 39.21 -79.64 -41.52
CA THR A 2 38.93 -78.19 -41.49
C THR A 2 37.80 -77.61 -40.60
N LEU A 3 38.20 -77.23 -39.37
CA LEU A 3 38.21 -75.90 -38.70
C LEU A 3 37.04 -74.87 -38.88
N PRO A 4 36.88 -73.90 -37.94
CA PRO A 4 35.61 -73.54 -37.30
C PRO A 4 35.11 -72.13 -37.67
N VAL A 5 33.88 -71.80 -37.23
CA VAL A 5 33.38 -70.42 -37.19
C VAL A 5 33.07 -70.02 -35.75
N ARG A 6 33.76 -68.97 -35.30
CA ARG A 6 33.54 -68.19 -34.09
C ARG A 6 32.57 -67.03 -34.39
N ASN A 7 32.07 -66.44 -33.29
CA ASN A 7 31.44 -65.12 -33.13
C ASN A 7 29.90 -65.20 -32.97
N GLY A 8 29.27 -64.62 -31.95
CA GLY A 8 29.75 -63.86 -30.81
C GLY A 8 28.54 -63.53 -29.93
N SER A 9 28.62 -63.79 -28.64
CA SER A 9 27.57 -63.44 -27.68
C SER A 9 27.59 -61.93 -27.47
N LEU A 10 26.58 -61.22 -27.98
CA LEU A 10 26.28 -59.85 -27.59
C LEU A 10 25.68 -59.86 -26.18
N THR A 11 26.52 -59.73 -25.17
CA THR A 11 26.09 -59.27 -23.84
C THR A 11 25.69 -57.80 -23.96
N ALA A 12 24.38 -57.55 -24.04
CA ALA A 12 23.83 -56.22 -23.87
C ALA A 12 24.06 -55.77 -22.42
N ALA A 13 25.07 -54.93 -22.19
CA ALA A 13 25.24 -54.22 -20.93
C ALA A 13 24.08 -53.22 -20.79
N VAL A 14 23.06 -53.62 -20.03
CA VAL A 14 22.01 -52.71 -19.58
C VAL A 14 22.66 -51.77 -18.56
N TRP A 15 23.06 -50.59 -19.01
CA TRP A 15 23.38 -49.49 -18.12
C TRP A 15 22.09 -49.03 -17.47
N LEU A 16 21.81 -49.56 -16.27
CA LEU A 16 20.86 -48.96 -15.34
C LEU A 16 21.44 -47.59 -14.97
N LEU A 17 21.05 -46.55 -15.71
CA LEU A 17 21.15 -45.17 -15.26
C LEU A 17 20.25 -45.07 -14.04
N LEU A 18 20.85 -45.25 -12.85
CA LEU A 18 20.27 -44.79 -11.61
C LEU A 18 20.09 -43.28 -11.77
N ALA A 19 18.89 -42.87 -12.15
CA ALA A 19 18.45 -41.49 -12.03
C ALA A 19 18.51 -41.17 -10.53
N VAL A 20 19.62 -40.58 -10.10
CA VAL A 20 19.71 -39.94 -8.80
C VAL A 20 18.56 -38.95 -8.79
N PRO A 21 17.54 -39.09 -7.92
CA PRO A 21 16.53 -38.06 -7.81
C PRO A 21 17.29 -36.79 -7.49
N ALA A 22 17.12 -35.77 -8.34
CA ALA A 22 17.61 -34.43 -8.06
C ALA A 22 17.02 -34.06 -6.70
N SER A 23 17.81 -34.29 -5.67
CA SER A 23 17.45 -33.95 -4.32
C SER A 23 17.21 -32.47 -4.41
N ALA A 24 15.99 -32.02 -4.09
CA ALA A 24 15.73 -30.62 -3.85
C ALA A 24 16.67 -30.22 -2.70
N ARG A 25 17.90 -29.83 -3.06
CA ARG A 25 18.86 -29.24 -2.13
C ARG A 25 18.07 -28.11 -1.52
N ALA A 26 17.85 -28.14 -0.20
CA ALA A 26 17.51 -26.95 0.54
C ALA A 26 18.60 -25.94 0.17
N GLN A 27 18.28 -25.03 -0.75
CA GLN A 27 19.25 -24.07 -1.24
C GLN A 27 19.50 -23.09 -0.11
N GLU A 28 20.79 -22.84 0.11
CA GLU A 28 21.29 -21.99 1.19
C GLU A 28 20.66 -20.59 1.19
N PRO A 29 20.66 -19.89 2.33
CA PRO A 29 20.30 -18.48 2.37
C PRO A 29 21.07 -17.69 1.29
N SER A 30 20.37 -17.30 0.23
CA SER A 30 20.95 -16.52 -0.88
C SER A 30 20.25 -15.16 -0.97
N TRP A 31 21.00 -14.13 -0.61
CA TRP A 31 20.67 -12.73 -0.80
C TRP A 31 21.98 -11.99 -1.18
N PRO A 32 22.01 -11.12 -2.20
CA PRO A 32 20.89 -10.45 -2.88
C PRO A 32 20.13 -11.33 -3.91
N PRO A 33 18.99 -10.83 -4.44
CA PRO A 33 18.28 -11.48 -5.54
C PRO A 33 19.12 -11.67 -6.80
N GLU A 34 18.90 -12.80 -7.47
CA GLU A 34 19.52 -13.17 -8.74
C GLU A 34 18.49 -13.01 -9.87
N LYS A 35 18.87 -12.34 -10.96
CA LYS A 35 18.04 -12.29 -12.17
C LYS A 35 18.09 -13.64 -12.87
N THR A 36 16.93 -14.26 -13.06
CA THR A 36 16.82 -15.58 -13.70
C THR A 36 16.28 -15.53 -15.13
N LYS A 37 15.59 -14.43 -15.50
CA LYS A 37 15.01 -14.27 -16.84
C LYS A 37 14.81 -12.79 -17.19
N ASP A 38 15.14 -12.43 -18.42
CA ASP A 38 14.65 -11.21 -19.08
C ASP A 38 13.56 -11.61 -20.09
N ALA A 39 12.51 -10.81 -20.19
CA ALA A 39 11.39 -11.00 -21.11
C ALA A 39 10.79 -9.64 -21.52
N GLU A 40 9.76 -9.69 -22.37
CA GLU A 40 8.89 -8.57 -22.65
C GLU A 40 7.46 -8.92 -22.24
N PHE A 41 6.74 -7.94 -21.70
CA PHE A 41 5.33 -8.07 -21.35
C PHE A 41 4.62 -6.74 -21.63
N THR A 42 3.53 -6.78 -22.40
CA THR A 42 2.74 -5.60 -22.79
C THR A 42 3.57 -4.43 -23.38
N GLY A 43 4.63 -4.76 -24.13
CA GLY A 43 5.55 -3.79 -24.74
C GLY A 43 6.49 -3.11 -23.73
N ARG A 44 6.69 -3.72 -22.56
CA ARG A 44 7.59 -3.27 -21.50
C ARG A 44 8.60 -4.38 -21.18
N LYS A 45 9.85 -4.02 -20.88
CA LYS A 45 10.84 -4.98 -20.39
C LYS A 45 10.37 -5.58 -19.05
N LEU A 46 10.54 -6.88 -18.89
CA LEU A 46 10.19 -7.63 -17.69
C LEU A 46 11.41 -8.41 -17.19
N ASP A 47 11.84 -8.14 -15.97
CA ASP A 47 12.87 -8.92 -15.29
C ASP A 47 12.21 -9.89 -14.29
N THR A 48 12.65 -11.14 -14.24
CA THR A 48 12.29 -12.11 -13.20
C THR A 48 13.49 -12.35 -12.29
N TYR A 49 13.24 -12.26 -10.99
CA TYR A 49 14.26 -12.48 -9.96
C TYR A 49 13.85 -13.60 -9.04
N GLN A 50 14.86 -14.27 -8.48
CA GLN A 50 14.70 -15.22 -7.40
C GLN A 50 15.70 -14.94 -6.29
N HIS A 51 15.31 -15.24 -5.06
CA HIS A 51 16.19 -15.16 -3.90
C HIS A 51 15.82 -16.24 -2.88
N GLY A 52 16.80 -16.59 -2.03
CA GLY A 52 16.58 -17.42 -0.85
C GLY A 52 16.10 -16.58 0.33
N VAL A 53 16.42 -17.01 1.55
CA VAL A 53 16.09 -16.26 2.78
C VAL A 53 17.30 -15.49 3.30
N LYS A 54 17.08 -14.30 3.86
CA LYS A 54 18.06 -13.63 4.73
C LYS A 54 17.89 -14.13 6.17
N LYS A 55 19.00 -14.43 6.86
CA LYS A 55 18.99 -14.94 8.25
C LYS A 55 18.14 -14.07 9.19
N ASP A 56 18.26 -12.75 9.07
CA ASP A 56 17.59 -11.76 9.95
C ASP A 56 16.08 -11.68 9.76
N TRP A 57 15.55 -12.29 8.69
CA TRP A 57 14.10 -12.39 8.50
C TRP A 57 13.47 -13.34 9.52
N GLY A 58 14.20 -14.36 9.98
CA GLY A 58 13.71 -15.28 11.01
C GLY A 58 12.77 -16.36 10.48
N TYR A 59 12.89 -16.74 9.21
CA TYR A 59 12.18 -17.90 8.67
C TYR A 59 12.66 -19.19 9.35
N ALA A 60 11.71 -20.06 9.73
CA ALA A 60 12.01 -21.34 10.37
C ALA A 60 12.63 -22.38 9.41
N ALA A 61 12.36 -22.25 8.11
CA ALA A 61 12.92 -23.09 7.07
C ALA A 61 13.35 -22.21 5.89
N PRO A 62 14.43 -22.58 5.17
CA PRO A 62 14.78 -21.88 3.94
C PRO A 62 13.66 -22.04 2.91
N GLN A 63 13.47 -21.01 2.10
CA GLN A 63 12.55 -21.00 0.99
C GLN A 63 13.17 -20.23 -0.18
N ARG A 64 12.60 -20.42 -1.37
CA ARG A 64 12.94 -19.65 -2.57
C ARG A 64 11.72 -18.83 -2.97
N ASP A 65 11.93 -17.55 -3.18
CA ASP A 65 10.89 -16.60 -3.56
C ASP A 65 11.16 -16.08 -4.96
N THR A 66 10.09 -15.75 -5.69
CA THR A 66 10.14 -15.16 -7.02
C THR A 66 9.44 -13.81 -6.98
N PHE A 67 10.00 -12.82 -7.68
CA PHE A 67 9.33 -11.55 -7.94
C PHE A 67 9.62 -11.07 -9.35
N LEU A 68 8.76 -10.19 -9.85
CA LEU A 68 8.82 -9.65 -11.20
C LEU A 68 8.98 -8.14 -11.16
N VAL A 69 9.83 -7.59 -12.01
CA VAL A 69 10.02 -6.15 -12.18
C VAL A 69 9.69 -5.76 -13.62
N LEU A 70 8.59 -5.03 -13.81
CA LEU A 70 8.17 -4.50 -15.10
C LEU A 70 8.67 -3.05 -15.26
N HIS A 71 9.50 -2.82 -16.26
CA HIS A 71 10.14 -1.52 -16.54
C HIS A 71 9.14 -0.52 -17.11
N PRO A 72 9.34 0.80 -16.96
CA PRO A 72 8.52 1.78 -17.65
C PRO A 72 8.66 1.65 -19.18
N LYS A 73 7.67 2.12 -19.94
CA LYS A 73 7.73 2.16 -21.41
C LYS A 73 8.85 3.07 -21.92
N GLN A 74 9.20 4.08 -21.14
CA GLN A 74 10.29 5.02 -21.44
C GLN A 74 11.14 5.18 -20.18
N ALA A 75 12.46 5.02 -20.34
CA ALA A 75 13.40 5.24 -19.24
C ALA A 75 13.36 6.71 -18.80
N LYS A 76 13.37 6.93 -17.48
CA LYS A 76 13.48 8.24 -16.85
C LYS A 76 14.43 8.13 -15.65
N PRO A 77 15.21 9.18 -15.34
CA PRO A 77 15.98 9.22 -14.10
C PRO A 77 15.01 9.24 -12.91
N HIS A 78 15.36 8.53 -11.84
CA HIS A 78 14.59 8.46 -10.59
C HIS A 78 13.09 8.21 -10.82
N PRO A 79 12.73 7.11 -11.50
CA PRO A 79 11.34 6.81 -11.76
C PRO A 79 10.62 6.37 -10.46
N PRO A 80 9.30 6.56 -10.38
CA PRO A 80 8.52 6.04 -9.27
C PRO A 80 8.36 4.51 -9.33
N LEU A 81 8.03 3.90 -8.19
CA LEU A 81 7.83 2.45 -8.06
C LEU A 81 6.41 2.10 -7.59
N TYR A 82 5.75 1.21 -8.33
CA TYR A 82 4.42 0.67 -8.07
C TYR A 82 4.52 -0.79 -7.59
N VAL A 83 4.32 -1.03 -6.30
CA VAL A 83 4.45 -2.35 -5.68
C VAL A 83 3.08 -3.01 -5.59
N VAL A 84 2.98 -4.28 -6.03
CA VAL A 84 1.71 -5.00 -6.16
C VAL A 84 1.73 -6.29 -5.32
N LEU A 85 0.71 -6.43 -4.47
CA LEU A 85 0.41 -7.64 -3.72
C LEU A 85 -0.83 -8.33 -4.32
N HIS A 86 -0.66 -9.58 -4.73
CA HIS A 86 -1.72 -10.37 -5.37
C HIS A 86 -2.81 -10.89 -4.40
N SER A 87 -4.01 -11.13 -4.93
CA SER A 87 -5.15 -11.81 -4.29
C SER A 87 -4.89 -13.31 -4.05
N ALA A 88 -5.69 -13.96 -3.19
CA ALA A 88 -5.59 -15.39 -2.85
C ALA A 88 -5.79 -16.36 -4.04
N GLY A 89 -6.42 -15.92 -5.14
CA GLY A 89 -6.56 -16.74 -6.35
C GLY A 89 -5.32 -16.77 -7.26
N HIS A 90 -4.27 -16.02 -6.92
CA HIS A 90 -3.15 -15.72 -7.81
C HIS A 90 -1.81 -16.08 -7.16
N ASP A 91 -0.81 -16.18 -8.02
CA ASP A 91 0.62 -16.03 -7.74
C ASP A 91 1.13 -14.79 -8.48
N VAL A 92 2.42 -14.50 -8.39
CA VAL A 92 3.04 -13.36 -9.08
C VAL A 92 2.83 -13.36 -10.61
N HIS A 93 2.83 -14.53 -11.26
CA HIS A 93 2.72 -14.63 -12.72
C HIS A 93 1.28 -14.40 -13.21
N SER A 94 0.32 -15.05 -12.57
CA SER A 94 -1.11 -14.86 -12.85
C SER A 94 -1.57 -13.45 -12.47
N CYS A 95 -1.01 -12.86 -11.41
CA CYS A 95 -1.23 -11.46 -11.05
C CYS A 95 -0.80 -10.51 -12.17
N LEU A 96 0.41 -10.68 -12.73
CA LEU A 96 0.86 -9.88 -13.86
C LEU A 96 0.00 -10.14 -15.11
N ALA A 97 -0.39 -11.40 -15.36
CA ALA A 97 -1.22 -11.76 -16.50
C ALA A 97 -2.60 -11.07 -16.51
N CYS A 98 -3.17 -10.74 -15.34
CA CYS A 98 -4.39 -9.95 -15.24
C CYS A 98 -4.28 -8.59 -15.96
N THR A 99 -3.09 -7.99 -16.00
CA THR A 99 -2.89 -6.66 -16.58
C THR A 99 -2.88 -6.64 -18.11
N THR A 100 -3.06 -7.79 -18.77
CA THR A 100 -3.26 -7.87 -20.22
C THR A 100 -4.66 -7.44 -20.66
N LYS A 101 -5.62 -7.37 -19.71
CA LYS A 101 -7.02 -7.08 -19.99
C LYS A 101 -7.52 -5.94 -19.10
N VAL A 102 -8.00 -4.86 -19.73
CA VAL A 102 -8.71 -3.77 -19.04
C VAL A 102 -9.94 -4.35 -18.32
N GLY A 103 -10.18 -3.92 -17.09
CA GLY A 103 -11.30 -4.40 -16.28
C GLY A 103 -11.01 -5.71 -15.54
N ASN A 104 -9.77 -6.21 -15.57
CA ASN A 104 -9.36 -7.37 -14.78
C ASN A 104 -8.30 -6.93 -13.76
N HIS A 105 -8.71 -6.88 -12.48
CA HIS A 105 -7.90 -6.38 -11.37
C HIS A 105 -7.19 -5.07 -11.72
N ASP A 106 -7.97 -4.03 -12.02
CA ASP A 106 -7.42 -2.76 -12.55
C ASP A 106 -6.33 -2.15 -11.65
N ILE A 107 -6.35 -2.43 -10.34
CA ILE A 107 -5.31 -1.99 -9.41
C ILE A 107 -3.93 -2.63 -9.64
N TYR A 108 -3.84 -3.75 -10.34
CA TYR A 108 -2.56 -4.34 -10.71
C TYR A 108 -1.88 -3.61 -11.88
N HIS A 109 -2.60 -2.74 -12.59
CA HIS A 109 -2.10 -2.03 -13.77
C HIS A 109 -1.28 -0.81 -13.32
N ALA A 110 0.03 -0.99 -13.25
CA ALA A 110 0.95 0.11 -12.99
C ALA A 110 0.97 1.10 -14.17
N PRO A 111 1.04 2.43 -13.93
CA PRO A 111 1.17 3.40 -15.00
C PRO A 111 2.42 3.16 -15.87
N PRO A 112 2.39 3.54 -17.15
CA PRO A 112 3.47 3.24 -18.10
C PRO A 112 4.82 3.89 -17.77
N GLU A 113 4.83 4.94 -16.95
CA GLU A 113 6.01 5.68 -16.50
C GLU A 113 6.62 5.17 -15.19
N PHE A 114 6.00 4.17 -14.56
CA PHE A 114 6.44 3.58 -13.30
C PHE A 114 7.23 2.31 -13.56
N PHE A 115 8.22 2.02 -12.72
CA PHE A 115 8.58 0.63 -12.48
C PHE A 115 7.44 -0.06 -11.70
N ALA A 116 7.19 -1.33 -11.99
CA ALA A 116 6.23 -2.11 -11.20
C ALA A 116 6.89 -3.36 -10.63
N LEU A 117 6.74 -3.57 -9.32
CA LEU A 117 7.23 -4.73 -8.60
C LEU A 117 6.04 -5.61 -8.21
N TYR A 118 5.97 -6.80 -8.80
CA TYR A 118 4.99 -7.82 -8.43
C TYR A 118 5.68 -8.84 -7.53
N LEU A 119 5.14 -9.05 -6.33
CA LEU A 119 5.68 -9.97 -5.33
C LEU A 119 4.84 -11.25 -5.30
N ASP A 120 5.46 -12.37 -4.95
CA ASP A 120 4.76 -13.64 -4.67
C ASP A 120 4.63 -13.87 -3.17
N CYS A 121 3.52 -14.48 -2.74
CA CYS A 121 3.39 -15.11 -1.43
C CYS A 121 2.77 -16.52 -1.50
N ARG A 122 2.51 -17.03 -2.72
CA ARG A 122 1.80 -18.31 -2.91
C ARG A 122 2.75 -19.50 -2.85
N ALA A 123 3.96 -19.36 -3.37
CA ALA A 123 4.94 -20.44 -3.44
C ALA A 123 5.28 -21.01 -2.05
N ASN A 124 5.21 -20.16 -1.01
CA ASN A 124 5.63 -20.47 0.34
C ASN A 124 4.47 -20.39 1.32
N LYS A 125 4.03 -21.53 1.87
CA LYS A 125 2.87 -21.62 2.79
C LYS A 125 2.94 -20.66 3.99
N GLY A 126 4.16 -20.36 4.47
CA GLY A 126 4.36 -19.44 5.60
C GLY A 126 4.11 -17.97 5.28
N ASP A 127 4.17 -17.60 4.00
CA ASP A 127 3.91 -16.26 3.49
C ASP A 127 2.46 -16.06 3.08
N TRP A 128 1.65 -17.12 3.09
CA TRP A 128 0.25 -17.04 2.72
C TRP A 128 -0.48 -15.98 3.52
N TRP A 129 -1.41 -15.28 2.85
CA TRP A 129 -2.06 -14.08 3.38
C TRP A 129 -1.09 -12.97 3.79
N TRP A 130 0.01 -12.85 3.04
CA TRP A 130 1.10 -11.90 3.30
C TRP A 130 1.66 -12.03 4.73
N GLY A 131 1.71 -13.27 5.23
CA GLY A 131 2.22 -13.63 6.55
C GLY A 131 1.23 -13.43 7.70
N SER A 132 0.06 -12.84 7.47
CA SER A 132 -0.89 -12.54 8.55
C SER A 132 -1.56 -13.79 9.14
N GLU A 133 -1.77 -14.85 8.36
CA GLU A 133 -2.34 -16.10 8.87
C GLU A 133 -1.40 -16.82 9.84
N LYS A 134 -0.10 -16.84 9.50
CA LYS A 134 0.95 -17.44 10.31
C LYS A 134 1.37 -16.55 11.47
N SER A 135 1.38 -15.23 11.27
CA SER A 135 1.87 -14.23 12.23
C SER A 135 0.79 -13.19 12.52
N LYS A 136 -0.15 -13.54 13.41
CA LYS A 136 -1.30 -12.71 13.80
C LYS A 136 -0.98 -11.59 14.79
N GLY A 137 0.20 -11.61 15.41
CA GLY A 137 0.63 -10.63 16.43
C GLY A 137 1.01 -9.27 15.85
N SER A 138 1.57 -8.37 16.64
CA SER A 138 1.94 -7.02 16.18
C SER A 138 3.36 -6.91 15.62
N GLU A 139 4.17 -7.94 15.82
CA GLU A 139 5.57 -7.97 15.39
C GLU A 139 5.73 -8.12 13.89
N VAL A 140 6.76 -7.46 13.35
CA VAL A 140 7.10 -7.56 11.93
C VAL A 140 7.56 -8.98 11.62
N CYS A 141 6.76 -9.68 10.82
CA CYS A 141 6.98 -11.10 10.54
C CYS A 141 8.03 -11.33 9.44
N PRO A 142 8.52 -12.57 9.25
CA PRO A 142 9.49 -12.87 8.20
C PRO A 142 9.02 -12.45 6.79
N THR A 143 7.74 -12.66 6.48
CA THR A 143 7.11 -12.26 5.20
C THR A 143 7.17 -10.76 4.96
N GLU A 144 6.90 -9.96 5.99
CA GLU A 144 7.00 -8.51 5.90
C GLU A 144 8.43 -8.04 5.69
N LYS A 145 9.38 -8.61 6.44
CA LYS A 145 10.81 -8.28 6.28
C LYS A 145 11.28 -8.61 4.86
N ARG A 146 10.86 -9.75 4.31
CA ARG A 146 11.13 -10.11 2.91
C ARG A 146 10.56 -9.09 1.95
N VAL A 147 9.27 -8.76 2.05
CA VAL A 147 8.60 -7.79 1.18
C VAL A 147 9.33 -6.46 1.19
N ILE A 148 9.65 -5.93 2.38
CA ILE A 148 10.31 -4.63 2.52
C ILE A 148 11.76 -4.65 2.03
N ASP A 149 12.54 -5.68 2.33
CA ASP A 149 13.91 -5.79 1.83
C ASP A 149 13.94 -5.95 0.30
N THR A 150 12.96 -6.64 -0.31
CA THR A 150 12.83 -6.71 -1.77
C THR A 150 12.45 -5.36 -2.39
N VAL A 151 11.52 -4.61 -1.79
CA VAL A 151 11.18 -3.25 -2.24
C VAL A 151 12.41 -2.34 -2.19
N LYS A 152 13.15 -2.36 -1.07
CA LYS A 152 14.37 -1.56 -0.90
C LYS A 152 15.47 -1.97 -1.88
N TRP A 153 15.62 -3.27 -2.14
CA TRP A 153 16.59 -3.76 -3.12
C TRP A 153 16.24 -3.30 -4.53
N VAL A 154 14.98 -3.43 -4.96
CA VAL A 154 14.51 -2.93 -6.27
C VAL A 154 14.68 -1.42 -6.36
N ALA A 155 14.37 -0.68 -5.30
CA ALA A 155 14.54 0.76 -5.27
C ALA A 155 15.99 1.17 -5.56
N LYS A 156 16.94 0.51 -4.90
CA LYS A 156 18.37 0.72 -5.11
C LYS A 156 18.84 0.28 -6.49
N GLU A 157 18.47 -0.93 -6.92
CA GLU A 157 18.92 -1.54 -8.18
C GLU A 157 18.53 -0.71 -9.40
N TYR A 158 17.32 -0.16 -9.40
CA TYR A 158 16.78 0.60 -10.53
C TYR A 158 16.84 2.12 -10.33
N GLY A 159 17.50 2.60 -9.27
CA GLY A 159 17.65 4.02 -8.98
C GLY A 159 16.32 4.76 -8.82
N ILE A 160 15.32 4.11 -8.22
CA ILE A 160 13.97 4.62 -7.97
C ILE A 160 14.01 5.89 -7.11
N ASP A 161 13.07 6.81 -7.34
CA ASP A 161 12.81 7.89 -6.38
C ASP A 161 12.17 7.33 -5.10
N GLU A 162 12.95 7.23 -4.02
CA GLU A 162 12.49 6.69 -2.73
C GLU A 162 11.37 7.53 -2.08
N ASN A 163 11.10 8.75 -2.57
CA ASN A 163 9.95 9.53 -2.13
C ASN A 163 8.66 9.18 -2.87
N ARG A 164 8.74 8.33 -3.90
CA ARG A 164 7.66 7.97 -4.82
C ARG A 164 7.56 6.45 -4.99
N VAL A 165 7.44 5.77 -3.85
CA VAL A 165 7.15 4.32 -3.78
C VAL A 165 5.73 4.12 -3.25
N TYR A 166 4.96 3.31 -3.95
CA TYR A 166 3.53 3.13 -3.72
C TYR A 166 3.20 1.65 -3.60
N LEU A 167 2.29 1.28 -2.68
CA LEU A 167 1.86 -0.11 -2.49
C LEU A 167 0.39 -0.27 -2.80
N CYS A 168 0.05 -1.36 -3.50
CA CYS A 168 -1.34 -1.68 -3.76
C CYS A 168 -1.65 -3.18 -3.71
N GLY A 169 -2.93 -3.49 -3.57
CA GLY A 169 -3.40 -4.86 -3.63
C GLY A 169 -4.92 -4.97 -3.52
N ASN A 170 -5.43 -6.13 -3.96
CA ASN A 170 -6.86 -6.46 -3.94
C ASN A 170 -7.11 -7.65 -3.00
N SER A 171 -8.24 -7.71 -2.31
CA SER A 171 -8.62 -8.88 -1.49
C SER A 171 -7.57 -9.20 -0.42
N MET A 172 -7.01 -10.42 -0.42
CA MET A 172 -5.83 -10.81 0.38
C MET A 172 -4.67 -9.82 0.21
N GLY A 173 -4.38 -9.38 -1.01
CA GLY A 173 -3.38 -8.34 -1.30
C GLY A 173 -3.76 -6.98 -0.74
N GLY A 174 -5.06 -6.67 -0.64
CA GLY A 174 -5.56 -5.47 0.03
C GLY A 174 -5.30 -5.52 1.53
N SER A 175 -5.56 -6.65 2.19
CA SER A 175 -5.21 -6.86 3.60
C SER A 175 -3.71 -6.73 3.84
N GLY A 176 -2.88 -7.33 2.98
CA GLY A 176 -1.44 -7.17 3.02
C GLY A 176 -0.99 -5.73 2.79
N THR A 177 -1.67 -5.01 1.88
CA THR A 177 -1.37 -3.60 1.60
C THR A 177 -1.61 -2.74 2.82
N LEU A 178 -2.74 -2.92 3.52
CA LEU A 178 -3.01 -2.22 4.77
C LEU A 178 -2.03 -2.66 5.87
N GLY A 179 -1.84 -3.97 6.06
CA GLY A 179 -1.05 -4.52 7.17
C GLY A 179 0.44 -4.21 7.10
N ILE A 180 1.04 -4.43 5.93
CA ILE A 180 2.45 -4.13 5.67
C ILE A 180 2.62 -2.63 5.43
N GLY A 181 1.84 -2.05 4.51
CA GLY A 181 2.03 -0.68 4.05
C GLY A 181 1.92 0.36 5.15
N MET A 182 0.91 0.28 6.02
CA MET A 182 0.70 1.27 7.09
C MET A 182 1.86 1.38 8.06
N ARG A 183 2.55 0.26 8.31
CA ARG A 183 3.70 0.22 9.23
C ARG A 183 4.97 0.78 8.61
N HIS A 184 5.01 0.93 7.29
CA HIS A 184 6.20 1.25 6.52
C HIS A 184 6.07 2.57 5.76
N GLY A 185 5.62 3.62 6.44
CA GLY A 185 5.59 4.97 5.88
C GLY A 185 6.97 5.61 5.66
N ASP A 186 8.03 4.98 6.18
CA ASP A 186 9.42 5.25 5.80
C ASP A 186 9.77 4.76 4.38
N VAL A 187 9.00 3.79 3.86
CA VAL A 187 9.13 3.22 2.52
C VAL A 187 8.07 3.79 1.57
N PHE A 188 6.80 3.77 1.96
CA PHE A 188 5.69 4.12 1.08
C PHE A 188 5.21 5.56 1.28
N ALA A 189 5.03 6.28 0.17
CA ALA A 189 4.41 7.60 0.16
C ALA A 189 2.90 7.50 0.38
N ALA A 190 2.25 6.62 -0.38
CA ALA A 190 0.83 6.31 -0.29
C ALA A 190 0.56 4.84 -0.62
N ILE A 191 -0.58 4.33 -0.15
CA ILE A 191 -1.04 2.96 -0.40
C ILE A 191 -2.49 2.94 -0.87
N LYS A 192 -2.84 1.98 -1.73
CA LYS A 192 -4.22 1.76 -2.18
C LYS A 192 -4.67 0.32 -1.98
N ALA A 193 -5.67 0.11 -1.14
CA ALA A 193 -6.25 -1.19 -0.87
C ALA A 193 -7.65 -1.29 -1.49
N ASN A 194 -7.91 -2.41 -2.17
CA ASN A 194 -9.20 -2.69 -2.77
C ASN A 194 -9.83 -3.93 -2.14
N VAL A 195 -11.07 -3.78 -1.68
CA VAL A 195 -11.87 -4.81 -1.00
C VAL A 195 -10.99 -5.67 -0.08
N PRO A 196 -10.19 -5.03 0.81
CA PRO A 196 -9.24 -5.76 1.64
C PRO A 196 -9.97 -6.87 2.39
N ALA A 197 -9.45 -8.09 2.30
CA ALA A 197 -10.06 -9.26 2.90
C ALA A 197 -9.84 -9.26 4.43
N ARG A 198 -10.57 -8.34 5.06
CA ARG A 198 -10.53 -7.91 6.46
C ARG A 198 -9.34 -7.01 6.80
N VAL A 199 -9.47 -6.29 7.92
CA VAL A 199 -8.50 -5.28 8.41
C VAL A 199 -7.68 -5.74 9.62
N GLU A 200 -7.81 -6.97 10.12
CA GLU A 200 -7.11 -7.39 11.35
C GLU A 200 -5.57 -7.39 11.17
N HIS A 201 -5.07 -7.57 9.94
CA HIS A 201 -3.64 -7.43 9.65
C HIS A 201 -3.14 -6.02 9.97
N VAL A 202 -3.83 -4.95 9.55
CA VAL A 202 -3.45 -3.58 9.91
C VAL A 202 -3.71 -3.27 11.38
N SER A 203 -4.82 -3.75 11.94
CA SER A 203 -5.14 -3.53 13.36
C SER A 203 -4.07 -4.08 14.29
N SER A 204 -3.56 -5.29 13.99
CA SER A 204 -2.46 -5.88 14.76
C SER A 204 -1.14 -5.14 14.54
N ARG A 205 -0.75 -4.86 13.29
CA ARG A 205 0.54 -4.22 12.96
C ARG A 205 0.66 -2.78 13.40
N MET A 206 -0.45 -2.05 13.50
CA MET A 206 -0.46 -0.66 13.95
C MET A 206 -0.82 -0.49 15.44
N TYR A 207 -0.99 -1.60 16.16
CA TYR A 207 -1.43 -1.60 17.55
C TYR A 207 -2.71 -0.78 17.77
N PHE A 208 -3.71 -0.98 16.90
CA PHE A 208 -5.02 -0.38 17.12
C PHE A 208 -5.69 -1.01 18.33
N ALA A 209 -6.61 -0.27 18.96
CA ALA A 209 -7.30 -0.71 20.15
C ALA A 209 -7.89 -2.13 19.97
N PRO A 210 -7.79 -3.01 20.97
CA PRO A 210 -7.36 -2.76 22.35
C PRO A 210 -5.83 -2.77 22.59
N LEU A 211 -5.02 -2.97 21.54
CA LEU A 211 -3.57 -2.96 21.65
C LEU A 211 -3.03 -1.55 21.91
N LYS A 212 -1.81 -1.47 22.41
CA LYS A 212 -1.06 -0.23 22.58
C LYS A 212 0.33 -0.42 22.01
N VAL A 213 0.86 0.64 21.40
CA VAL A 213 2.25 0.65 20.93
C VAL A 213 3.16 0.51 22.15
N PRO A 214 4.02 -0.52 22.23
CA PRO A 214 5.01 -0.64 23.30
C PRO A 214 5.95 0.56 23.34
N ALA A 215 6.47 0.91 24.53
CA ALA A 215 7.30 2.10 24.71
C ALA A 215 8.62 2.06 23.92
N ASP A 216 9.11 0.87 23.61
CA ASP A 216 10.32 0.58 22.82
C ASP A 216 10.05 0.46 21.31
N VAL A 217 8.80 0.56 20.87
CA VAL A 217 8.42 0.49 19.45
C VAL A 217 8.13 1.89 18.92
N THR A 218 8.96 2.35 18.00
CA THR A 218 8.70 3.57 17.21
C THR A 218 8.12 3.20 15.86
N LEU A 219 6.93 3.72 15.55
CA LEU A 219 6.33 3.58 14.21
C LEU A 219 6.65 4.82 13.38
N PRO A 220 7.06 4.67 12.11
CA PRO A 220 7.16 5.81 11.20
C PRO A 220 5.78 6.41 10.94
N ASP A 221 5.76 7.66 10.46
CA ASP A 221 4.53 8.32 10.06
C ASP A 221 3.89 7.58 8.87
N PRO A 222 2.66 7.04 8.99
CA PRO A 222 2.12 6.09 8.02
C PRO A 222 1.84 6.75 6.66
N PRO A 223 1.84 5.98 5.56
CA PRO A 223 1.46 6.47 4.23
C PRO A 223 0.03 7.01 4.21
N ILE A 224 -0.27 7.83 3.19
CA ILE A 224 -1.67 8.17 2.88
C ILE A 224 -2.39 6.92 2.40
N VAL A 225 -3.55 6.61 2.99
CA VAL A 225 -4.36 5.44 2.62
C VAL A 225 -5.50 5.85 1.71
N VAL A 226 -5.60 5.16 0.57
CA VAL A 226 -6.85 5.04 -0.19
C VAL A 226 -7.37 3.63 0.01
N ASP A 227 -8.60 3.52 0.47
CA ASP A 227 -9.30 2.25 0.63
C ASP A 227 -10.64 2.34 -0.10
N TYR A 228 -10.97 1.30 -0.85
CA TYR A 228 -12.37 1.10 -1.18
C TYR A 228 -12.81 -0.31 -0.86
N SER A 229 -14.05 -0.41 -0.38
CA SER A 229 -14.55 -1.64 0.22
C SER A 229 -16.06 -1.78 0.02
N ALA A 230 -16.60 -2.98 0.21
CA ALA A 230 -17.99 -3.28 -0.08
C ALA A 230 -18.70 -3.82 1.17
N PRO A 231 -19.76 -3.17 1.68
CA PRO A 231 -20.47 -3.66 2.86
C PRO A 231 -21.16 -5.00 2.59
N ASN A 232 -21.57 -5.22 1.34
CA ASN A 232 -22.16 -6.48 0.88
C ASN A 232 -21.12 -7.55 0.48
N ASP A 233 -19.84 -7.33 0.77
CA ASP A 233 -18.80 -8.35 0.66
C ASP A 233 -18.49 -8.97 2.04
N SER A 234 -18.70 -10.29 2.15
CA SER A 234 -18.48 -11.04 3.39
C SER A 234 -17.02 -11.04 3.90
N TRP A 235 -16.05 -10.69 3.05
CA TRP A 235 -14.64 -10.53 3.46
C TRP A 235 -14.33 -9.14 4.01
N SER A 236 -15.08 -8.12 3.61
CA SER A 236 -14.85 -6.73 3.95
C SER A 236 -15.34 -6.43 5.38
N LYS A 237 -14.59 -6.87 6.40
CA LYS A 237 -14.97 -6.74 7.82
C LYS A 237 -14.02 -5.79 8.59
N GLY A 238 -14.57 -5.11 9.59
CA GLY A 238 -13.83 -4.29 10.57
C GLY A 238 -13.50 -2.87 10.12
N HIS A 239 -14.02 -2.41 8.98
CA HIS A 239 -13.73 -1.07 8.44
C HIS A 239 -14.21 0.07 9.35
N ASP A 240 -15.21 -0.18 10.19
CA ASP A 240 -15.65 0.72 11.27
C ASP A 240 -14.53 0.96 12.29
N THR A 241 -13.93 -0.12 12.80
CA THR A 241 -12.81 -0.04 13.74
C THR A 241 -11.57 0.57 13.09
N PHE A 242 -11.33 0.27 11.81
CA PHE A 242 -10.23 0.84 11.05
C PHE A 242 -10.39 2.35 10.86
N ALA A 243 -11.54 2.80 10.34
CA ALA A 243 -11.82 4.23 10.14
C ALA A 243 -11.79 5.00 11.48
N LYS A 244 -12.33 4.42 12.55
CA LYS A 244 -12.21 4.98 13.90
C LYS A 244 -10.76 5.15 14.32
N ALA A 245 -9.94 4.12 14.16
CA ALA A 245 -8.52 4.19 14.51
C ALA A 245 -7.76 5.21 13.67
N MET A 246 -8.03 5.30 12.36
CA MET A 246 -7.44 6.32 11.48
C MET A 246 -7.82 7.72 11.95
N ASN A 247 -9.08 7.96 12.32
CA ASN A 247 -9.54 9.24 12.84
C ASN A 247 -8.88 9.59 14.19
N GLU A 248 -8.87 8.66 15.15
CA GLU A 248 -8.30 8.88 16.49
C GLU A 248 -6.77 9.09 16.46
N ARG A 249 -6.07 8.40 15.57
CA ARG A 249 -4.61 8.49 15.40
C ARG A 249 -4.19 9.59 14.44
N LYS A 250 -5.16 10.32 13.87
CA LYS A 250 -4.95 11.37 12.87
C LYS A 250 -4.16 10.84 11.68
N TYR A 251 -4.46 9.65 11.20
CA TYR A 251 -3.83 9.06 10.01
C TYR A 251 -4.69 9.34 8.77
N ALA A 252 -4.04 9.61 7.63
CA ALA A 252 -4.73 9.94 6.39
C ALA A 252 -5.51 8.74 5.84
N LEU A 253 -6.82 8.93 5.68
CA LEU A 253 -7.72 7.94 5.08
C LEU A 253 -8.65 8.63 4.09
N PHE A 254 -8.67 8.11 2.87
CA PHE A 254 -9.73 8.26 1.89
C PHE A 254 -10.41 6.91 1.75
N LEU A 255 -11.63 6.78 2.25
CA LEU A 255 -12.39 5.52 2.22
C LEU A 255 -13.63 5.69 1.35
N TYR A 256 -13.87 4.75 0.46
CA TYR A 256 -15.04 4.73 -0.43
C TYR A 256 -15.75 3.38 -0.34
N TRP A 257 -17.07 3.37 -0.39
CA TRP A 257 -17.81 2.11 -0.39
C TRP A 257 -19.07 2.13 -1.23
N GLY A 258 -19.57 0.94 -1.55
CA GLY A 258 -20.84 0.73 -2.23
C GLY A 258 -21.16 -0.75 -2.41
N PRO A 259 -22.38 -1.09 -2.85
CA PRO A 259 -22.85 -2.47 -3.01
C PRO A 259 -22.23 -3.22 -4.22
N PHE A 260 -20.93 -3.09 -4.47
CA PHE A 260 -20.25 -3.75 -5.60
C PHE A 260 -19.68 -5.14 -5.26
N GLY A 261 -19.88 -5.65 -4.04
CA GLY A 261 -19.37 -6.95 -3.61
C GLY A 261 -17.84 -7.05 -3.70
N HIS A 262 -17.32 -8.26 -3.90
CA HIS A 262 -15.87 -8.50 -3.98
C HIS A 262 -15.29 -8.17 -5.38
N ALA A 263 -15.67 -7.02 -5.94
CA ALA A 263 -15.30 -6.59 -7.29
C ALA A 263 -13.85 -6.07 -7.37
N ASN A 264 -13.23 -6.26 -8.54
CA ASN A 264 -11.88 -5.80 -8.86
C ASN A 264 -11.80 -5.01 -10.18
N ASN A 265 -12.95 -4.70 -10.77
CA ASN A 265 -13.10 -4.00 -12.04
C ASN A 265 -13.61 -2.58 -11.76
N HIS A 266 -12.79 -1.57 -12.07
CA HIS A 266 -13.10 -0.17 -11.85
C HIS A 266 -14.37 0.26 -12.61
N GLU A 267 -14.58 -0.19 -13.85
CA GLU A 267 -15.77 0.18 -14.62
C GLU A 267 -17.06 -0.24 -13.89
N GLN A 268 -17.08 -1.44 -13.29
CA GLN A 268 -18.26 -1.90 -12.53
C GLN A 268 -18.41 -1.16 -11.20
N ILE A 269 -17.29 -0.88 -10.51
CA ILE A 269 -17.31 -0.16 -9.24
C ILE A 269 -17.75 1.30 -9.44
N LEU A 270 -17.28 1.96 -10.50
CA LEU A 270 -17.63 3.34 -10.85
C LEU A 270 -19.12 3.54 -11.16
N LYS A 271 -19.85 2.49 -11.54
CA LYS A 271 -21.32 2.54 -11.69
C LYS A 271 -22.04 2.75 -10.35
N VAL A 272 -21.37 2.42 -9.25
CA VAL A 272 -21.93 2.44 -7.90
C VAL A 272 -21.29 3.54 -7.05
N ASN A 273 -19.97 3.70 -7.12
CA ASN A 273 -19.24 4.75 -6.44
C ASN A 273 -18.18 5.33 -7.38
N ASP A 274 -18.45 6.51 -7.92
CA ASP A 274 -17.59 7.20 -8.89
C ASP A 274 -16.42 7.98 -8.24
N LEU A 275 -16.22 7.85 -6.92
CA LEU A 275 -15.15 8.50 -6.17
C LEU A 275 -13.88 7.65 -6.01
N ILE A 276 -13.91 6.36 -6.35
CA ILE A 276 -12.80 5.40 -6.08
C ILE A 276 -11.46 5.75 -6.75
N ASN A 277 -11.49 6.67 -7.72
CA ASN A 277 -10.32 7.21 -8.42
C ASN A 277 -10.19 8.74 -8.28
N SER A 278 -10.95 9.37 -7.37
CA SER A 278 -11.00 10.83 -7.24
C SER A 278 -9.76 11.43 -6.57
N PHE A 279 -9.01 10.64 -5.81
CA PHE A 279 -7.78 11.07 -5.14
C PHE A 279 -6.54 10.52 -5.87
N ASP A 280 -5.65 11.42 -6.29
CA ASP A 280 -4.40 11.08 -6.95
C ASP A 280 -3.33 10.67 -5.92
N TRP A 281 -3.44 9.44 -5.45
CA TRP A 281 -2.49 8.86 -4.49
C TRP A 281 -1.09 8.65 -5.06
N LEU A 282 -0.94 8.56 -6.40
CA LEU A 282 0.35 8.41 -7.08
C LEU A 282 1.09 9.75 -7.26
N GLY A 283 0.42 10.87 -6.96
CA GLY A 283 1.03 12.19 -6.85
C GLY A 283 1.64 12.50 -5.48
N VAL A 284 1.37 11.67 -4.46
CA VAL A 284 1.87 11.89 -3.09
C VAL A 284 3.38 11.66 -3.03
N GLN A 285 4.09 12.52 -2.31
CA GLN A 285 5.53 12.39 -2.07
C GLN A 285 5.83 12.27 -0.58
N LYS A 286 6.81 11.42 -0.22
CA LYS A 286 7.19 11.16 1.19
C LYS A 286 7.91 12.36 1.83
N ASN A 287 8.59 13.17 1.04
CA ASN A 287 9.32 14.38 1.45
C ASN A 287 8.45 15.65 1.41
N GLU A 288 7.12 15.50 1.51
CA GLU A 288 6.20 16.62 1.64
C GLU A 288 5.36 16.47 2.91
N SER A 289 5.12 17.59 3.59
CA SER A 289 4.06 17.67 4.61
C SER A 289 2.70 17.52 3.95
N TYR A 290 1.74 16.92 4.66
CA TYR A 290 0.36 16.84 4.22
C TYR A 290 -0.63 17.04 5.39
N PRO A 291 -1.82 17.61 5.13
CA PRO A 291 -2.89 17.66 6.09
C PRO A 291 -3.63 16.32 6.17
N VAL A 292 -4.02 15.95 7.38
CA VAL A 292 -5.00 14.90 7.66
C VAL A 292 -6.29 15.53 8.10
N PHE A 293 -7.39 15.12 7.47
CA PHE A 293 -8.74 15.55 7.79
C PHE A 293 -9.41 14.50 8.67
N THR A 294 -9.81 14.89 9.88
CA THR A 294 -10.57 14.07 10.82
C THR A 294 -11.85 14.78 11.22
N SER A 295 -12.84 14.04 11.70
CA SER A 295 -14.14 14.60 12.13
C SER A 295 -14.83 15.43 11.03
N ALA A 296 -14.61 15.08 9.76
CA ALA A 296 -15.10 15.89 8.66
C ALA A 296 -16.63 15.85 8.56
N SER A 297 -17.26 17.03 8.44
CA SER A 297 -18.73 17.19 8.40
C SER A 297 -19.39 16.57 7.17
N THR A 298 -18.58 16.11 6.21
CA THR A 298 -19.04 15.54 4.94
C THR A 298 -18.99 14.03 4.93
N ASN A 299 -18.38 13.39 5.93
CA ASN A 299 -18.25 11.93 5.95
C ASN A 299 -19.63 11.27 6.05
N ASP A 300 -19.88 10.27 5.22
CA ASP A 300 -21.10 9.47 5.33
C ASP A 300 -21.00 8.53 6.55
N PRO A 301 -22.14 8.19 7.19
CA PRO A 301 -22.16 7.15 8.21
C PRO A 301 -21.62 5.82 7.69
N LEU A 302 -20.70 5.20 8.44
CA LEU A 302 -20.12 3.93 8.03
C LEU A 302 -21.16 2.80 8.13
N PRO A 303 -21.25 1.92 7.12
CA PRO A 303 -22.23 0.83 7.13
C PRO A 303 -21.78 -0.39 7.94
N TRP A 304 -20.52 -0.46 8.34
CA TRP A 304 -20.00 -1.56 9.16
C TRP A 304 -20.19 -1.26 10.65
N PRO A 305 -20.43 -2.30 11.49
CA PRO A 305 -20.78 -3.67 11.14
C PRO A 305 -22.30 -3.87 10.93
N ASP A 306 -23.11 -2.85 11.18
CA ASP A 306 -24.54 -3.02 11.45
C ASP A 306 -25.46 -2.86 10.23
N HIS A 307 -24.99 -2.19 9.18
CA HIS A 307 -25.79 -1.79 8.01
C HIS A 307 -25.25 -2.40 6.70
N LEU A 308 -24.82 -3.66 6.73
CA LEU A 308 -24.17 -4.33 5.59
C LEU A 308 -25.07 -4.54 4.37
N ALA A 309 -26.39 -4.50 4.55
CA ALA A 309 -27.38 -4.61 3.48
C ALA A 309 -27.63 -3.28 2.74
N ASP A 310 -27.06 -2.17 3.24
CA ASP A 310 -27.25 -0.85 2.65
C ASP A 310 -26.69 -0.81 1.23
N LYS A 311 -27.52 -0.31 0.31
CA LYS A 311 -27.15 -0.14 -1.09
C LYS A 311 -26.62 1.26 -1.41
N LYS A 312 -26.60 2.15 -0.42
CA LYS A 312 -26.14 3.53 -0.59
C LYS A 312 -24.60 3.52 -0.64
N PRO A 313 -23.98 4.07 -1.69
CA PRO A 313 -22.54 4.28 -1.68
C PRO A 313 -22.19 5.44 -0.72
N GLY A 314 -20.98 5.44 -0.19
CA GLY A 314 -20.55 6.48 0.75
C GLY A 314 -19.05 6.73 0.71
N GLN A 315 -18.62 7.74 1.47
CA GLN A 315 -17.23 8.14 1.53
C GLN A 315 -16.78 8.75 2.87
N VAL A 316 -15.47 8.72 3.08
CA VAL A 316 -14.73 9.51 4.07
C VAL A 316 -13.69 10.37 3.36
N ASN A 317 -13.67 11.66 3.68
CA ASN A 317 -12.70 12.68 3.24
C ASN A 317 -12.62 12.95 1.72
N ALA A 318 -13.55 12.45 0.90
CA ALA A 318 -13.47 12.44 -0.56
C ALA A 318 -13.20 13.81 -1.20
N PHE A 319 -13.71 14.89 -0.60
CA PHE A 319 -13.72 16.21 -1.23
C PHE A 319 -12.56 17.11 -0.81
N PHE A 320 -11.86 16.81 0.29
CA PHE A 320 -10.77 17.66 0.76
C PHE A 320 -9.52 17.47 -0.08
N ARG A 321 -8.90 18.57 -0.49
CA ARG A 321 -7.63 18.61 -1.22
C ARG A 321 -6.72 19.66 -0.61
N TRP A 322 -5.45 19.57 -0.96
CA TRP A 322 -4.45 20.51 -0.50
C TRP A 322 -3.39 20.75 -1.55
N LYS A 323 -2.59 21.78 -1.30
CA LYS A 323 -1.33 22.02 -1.98
C LYS A 323 -0.32 22.53 -0.95
N THR A 324 0.78 21.81 -0.79
CA THR A 324 1.89 22.24 0.07
C THR A 324 2.53 23.50 -0.51
N VAL A 325 2.71 24.53 0.31
CA VAL A 325 3.26 25.83 -0.11
C VAL A 325 4.70 25.98 0.39
N SER A 326 4.91 25.85 1.70
CA SER A 326 6.22 26.00 2.31
C SER A 326 6.36 25.14 3.57
N ASP A 327 7.59 24.69 3.83
CA ASP A 327 7.97 23.99 5.05
C ASP A 327 9.38 24.48 5.43
N THR A 328 9.43 25.27 6.49
CA THR A 328 10.63 25.91 7.03
C THR A 328 10.78 25.57 8.50
N ALA A 329 11.93 25.89 9.10
CA ALA A 329 12.10 25.69 10.54
C ALA A 329 11.13 26.54 11.38
N ASP A 330 10.63 27.66 10.82
CA ASP A 330 9.79 28.62 11.52
C ASP A 330 8.29 28.42 11.27
N ALA A 331 7.91 27.86 10.11
CA ALA A 331 6.51 27.69 9.73
C ALA A 331 6.29 26.59 8.69
N VAL A 332 5.08 26.03 8.70
CA VAL A 332 4.51 25.22 7.61
C VAL A 332 3.29 25.93 7.05
N GLU A 333 3.21 25.99 5.71
CA GLU A 333 2.09 26.56 4.99
C GLU A 333 1.52 25.56 3.98
N THR A 334 0.21 25.36 4.03
CA THR A 334 -0.52 24.51 3.07
C THR A 334 -1.82 25.18 2.66
N GLN A 335 -2.13 25.17 1.38
CA GLN A 335 -3.46 25.55 0.90
C GLN A 335 -4.42 24.39 1.10
N LEU A 336 -5.62 24.68 1.60
CA LEU A 336 -6.72 23.73 1.76
C LEU A 336 -7.90 24.17 0.89
N PHE A 337 -8.54 23.23 0.21
CA PHE A 337 -9.73 23.50 -0.59
C PHE A 337 -10.58 22.24 -0.76
N LEU A 338 -11.86 22.44 -1.06
CA LEU A 338 -12.76 21.38 -1.51
C LEU A 338 -12.68 21.24 -3.03
N LEU A 339 -12.85 20.01 -3.52
CA LEU A 339 -13.14 19.77 -4.94
C LEU A 339 -14.40 20.53 -5.38
N THR A 340 -14.51 20.76 -6.67
CA THR A 340 -15.67 21.41 -7.31
C THR A 340 -16.26 20.51 -8.39
N ALA A 341 -17.51 20.77 -8.78
CA ALA A 341 -18.15 20.05 -9.89
C ALA A 341 -17.43 20.23 -11.25
N SER A 342 -16.58 21.26 -11.39
CA SER A 342 -15.73 21.45 -12.57
C SER A 342 -14.45 20.61 -12.53
N LYS A 343 -13.98 20.21 -11.34
CA LYS A 343 -12.78 19.39 -11.13
C LYS A 343 -13.10 17.91 -10.96
N LEU A 344 -14.29 17.56 -10.49
CA LEU A 344 -14.74 16.19 -10.32
C LEU A 344 -16.20 16.05 -10.77
N LYS A 345 -16.42 15.21 -11.78
CA LYS A 345 -17.76 14.74 -12.17
C LYS A 345 -18.12 13.57 -11.26
N THR A 346 -19.17 13.72 -10.46
CA THR A 346 -19.61 12.70 -9.51
C THR A 346 -21.12 12.82 -9.25
N SER A 347 -21.74 11.70 -8.90
CA SER A 347 -23.11 11.56 -8.41
C SER A 347 -23.26 12.01 -6.96
N PHE A 348 -22.16 12.14 -6.21
CA PHE A 348 -22.18 12.65 -4.86
C PHE A 348 -22.33 14.16 -4.85
N THR A 349 -23.07 14.68 -3.88
CA THR A 349 -23.15 16.13 -3.66
C THR A 349 -21.82 16.65 -3.14
N ILE A 350 -21.12 17.43 -3.98
CA ILE A 350 -19.94 18.18 -3.55
C ILE A 350 -20.41 19.38 -2.71
N PRO A 351 -20.02 19.50 -1.44
CA PRO A 351 -20.46 20.57 -0.58
C PRO A 351 -19.76 21.89 -0.92
N ALA A 352 -20.45 23.02 -0.77
CA ALA A 352 -19.86 24.35 -0.94
C ALA A 352 -18.87 24.72 0.18
N GLU A 353 -19.13 24.23 1.39
CA GLU A 353 -18.26 24.33 2.55
C GLU A 353 -18.33 23.07 3.42
N ALA A 354 -17.26 22.78 4.14
CA ALA A 354 -17.16 21.66 5.05
C ALA A 354 -16.29 22.03 6.25
N THR A 355 -16.51 21.41 7.40
CA THR A 355 -15.61 21.52 8.55
C THR A 355 -14.84 20.24 8.76
N ALA A 356 -13.59 20.34 9.19
CA ALA A 356 -12.76 19.21 9.62
C ALA A 356 -11.74 19.67 10.65
N ASP A 357 -11.31 18.75 11.51
CA ASP A 357 -10.07 18.92 12.26
C ASP A 357 -8.90 18.64 11.30
N VAL A 358 -7.94 19.56 11.24
CA VAL A 358 -6.81 19.47 10.29
C VAL A 358 -5.52 19.26 11.07
N SER A 359 -4.91 18.10 10.89
CA SER A 359 -3.62 17.77 11.50
C SER A 359 -2.49 17.81 10.48
N LEU A 360 -1.37 18.46 10.78
CA LEU A 360 -0.21 18.47 9.89
C LEU A 360 0.69 17.27 10.17
N ARG A 361 0.95 16.46 9.14
CA ARG A 361 1.83 15.29 9.20
C ARG A 361 2.99 15.38 8.22
N ARG A 362 4.06 14.67 8.56
CA ARG A 362 5.37 14.75 7.89
C ARG A 362 5.89 16.17 7.64
N PRO A 363 5.85 17.12 8.62
CA PRO A 363 6.64 18.33 8.48
C PRO A 363 8.12 17.98 8.25
N GLN A 364 8.71 18.52 7.22
CA GLN A 364 10.07 18.22 6.78
C GLN A 364 11.10 19.02 7.57
N LYS A 365 10.83 20.31 7.81
CA LYS A 365 11.75 21.23 8.51
C LYS A 365 11.19 21.72 9.83
N LEU A 366 9.90 22.03 9.90
CA LEU A 366 9.29 22.44 11.17
C LEU A 366 9.31 21.29 12.18
N ARG A 367 9.70 21.57 13.43
CA ARG A 367 9.65 20.63 14.54
C ARG A 367 8.92 21.29 15.69
N VAL A 368 7.81 20.71 16.13
CA VAL A 368 7.04 21.19 17.26
C VAL A 368 7.18 20.17 18.39
N ALA A 369 7.69 20.61 19.54
CA ALA A 369 7.84 19.74 20.69
C ALA A 369 6.46 19.35 21.27
N PRO A 370 6.33 18.15 21.88
CA PRO A 370 5.10 17.75 22.55
C PRO A 370 4.60 18.81 23.55
N GLY A 371 3.32 19.16 23.47
CA GLY A 371 2.68 20.16 24.33
C GLY A 371 3.02 21.63 24.01
N ALA A 372 3.95 21.90 23.08
CA ALA A 372 4.31 23.26 22.70
C ALA A 372 3.14 23.98 22.02
N ALA A 373 3.03 25.28 22.28
CA ALA A 373 2.03 26.13 21.66
C ALA A 373 2.47 26.57 20.25
N VAL A 374 1.51 26.66 19.35
CA VAL A 374 1.67 27.19 18.00
C VAL A 374 0.59 28.23 17.74
N ARG A 375 0.91 29.23 16.93
CA ARG A 375 -0.08 30.13 16.32
C ARG A 375 -0.41 29.62 14.93
N TRP A 376 -1.65 29.80 14.53
CA TRP A 376 -2.10 29.45 13.20
C TRP A 376 -2.96 30.54 12.60
N THR A 377 -2.94 30.64 11.27
CA THR A 377 -3.87 31.48 10.49
C THR A 377 -4.51 30.66 9.38
N PHE A 378 -5.76 30.97 9.06
CA PHE A 378 -6.49 30.37 7.94
C PHE A 378 -7.39 31.43 7.30
N GLY A 379 -6.91 32.08 6.25
CA GLY A 379 -7.54 33.30 5.73
C GLY A 379 -7.53 34.39 6.80
N ALA A 380 -8.71 34.92 7.15
CA ALA A 380 -8.85 35.90 8.23
C ALA A 380 -8.93 35.27 9.64
N ALA A 381 -9.15 33.95 9.74
CA ALA A 381 -9.18 33.27 11.02
C ALA A 381 -7.76 33.12 11.58
N THR A 382 -7.62 33.24 12.89
CA THR A 382 -6.36 33.06 13.61
C THR A 382 -6.63 32.45 14.98
N GLY A 383 -5.64 31.78 15.54
CA GLY A 383 -5.73 31.23 16.88
C GLY A 383 -4.43 30.59 17.35
N GLU A 384 -4.51 29.94 18.50
CA GLU A 384 -3.44 29.12 19.04
C GLU A 384 -3.89 27.67 19.16
N ALA A 385 -2.95 26.74 19.06
CA ALA A 385 -3.14 25.32 19.28
C ALA A 385 -1.94 24.76 20.07
N LYS A 386 -2.08 23.55 20.61
CA LYS A 386 -0.96 22.82 21.23
C LYS A 386 -0.70 21.53 20.47
N ALA A 387 0.57 21.21 20.29
CA ALA A 387 0.96 19.91 19.77
C ALA A 387 0.62 18.80 20.77
N ASP A 388 0.21 17.64 20.26
CA ASP A 388 -0.07 16.47 21.10
C ASP A 388 1.23 15.80 21.60
N ALA A 389 1.10 14.65 22.27
CA ALA A 389 2.23 13.88 22.81
C ALA A 389 3.25 13.44 21.75
N THR A 390 2.89 13.45 20.47
CA THR A 390 3.76 13.11 19.34
C THR A 390 4.36 14.34 18.65
N GLY A 391 4.02 15.56 19.10
CA GLY A 391 4.39 16.79 18.41
C GLY A 391 3.45 17.14 17.24
N CYS A 392 2.38 16.38 17.00
CA CYS A 392 1.44 16.65 15.92
C CYS A 392 0.50 17.80 16.29
N VAL A 393 0.43 18.81 15.43
CA VAL A 393 -0.47 19.96 15.57
C VAL A 393 -1.78 19.67 14.87
N THR A 394 -2.89 19.90 15.58
CA THR A 394 -4.26 19.81 15.04
C THR A 394 -4.98 21.13 15.24
N ILE A 395 -5.54 21.68 14.15
CA ILE A 395 -6.41 22.85 14.20
C ILE A 395 -7.86 22.35 14.11
N PRO A 396 -8.68 22.55 15.15
CA PRO A 396 -10.01 21.97 15.20
C PRO A 396 -11.00 22.73 14.32
N LYS A 397 -11.94 22.00 13.70
CA LYS A 397 -13.12 22.54 13.01
C LYS A 397 -12.83 23.67 12.01
N LEU A 398 -11.73 23.58 11.25
CA LEU A 398 -11.48 24.52 10.17
C LEU A 398 -12.56 24.39 9.10
N LYS A 399 -13.15 25.54 8.73
CA LYS A 399 -14.15 25.62 7.66
C LYS A 399 -13.46 25.80 6.31
N VAL A 400 -13.48 24.77 5.48
CA VAL A 400 -12.85 24.73 4.15
C VAL A 400 -13.93 24.92 3.08
N THR A 401 -13.64 25.72 2.06
CA THR A 401 -14.52 25.94 0.90
C THR A 401 -13.81 25.52 -0.39
N ALA A 402 -14.45 25.69 -1.54
CA ALA A 402 -13.82 25.50 -2.84
C ALA A 402 -12.67 26.50 -3.13
N GLU A 403 -12.61 27.63 -2.43
CA GLU A 403 -11.56 28.63 -2.62
C GLU A 403 -10.30 28.24 -1.85
N PRO A 404 -9.14 28.06 -2.52
CA PRO A 404 -7.89 27.73 -1.86
C PRO A 404 -7.51 28.77 -0.81
N THR A 405 -7.48 28.33 0.44
CA THR A 405 -7.12 29.17 1.59
C THR A 405 -5.88 28.60 2.27
N THR A 406 -4.89 29.45 2.54
CA THR A 406 -3.64 29.02 3.19
C THR A 406 -3.85 28.86 4.69
N LEU A 407 -3.53 27.66 5.20
CA LEU A 407 -3.26 27.40 6.60
C LEU A 407 -1.77 27.61 6.84
N SER A 408 -1.41 28.55 7.72
CA SER A 408 -0.05 28.75 8.23
C SER A 408 0.00 28.33 9.69
N VAL A 409 1.04 27.59 10.08
CA VAL A 409 1.29 27.15 11.46
C VAL A 409 2.73 27.47 11.84
N GLN A 410 2.92 28.16 12.95
CA GLN A 410 4.22 28.63 13.45
C GLN A 410 4.33 28.44 14.98
N PRO A 411 5.49 28.06 15.54
CA PRO A 411 5.69 27.98 16.98
C PRO A 411 5.49 29.34 17.66
N VAL A 412 4.93 29.34 18.87
CA VAL A 412 4.97 30.52 19.74
C VAL A 412 6.40 30.64 20.30
N LYS A 413 7.04 31.78 20.05
CA LYS A 413 8.37 32.10 20.61
C LYS A 413 8.31 32.38 22.09
#